data_AF-A0A0W7TKQ2-F1
#
_entry.id   AF-A0A0W7TKQ2-F1
#
_cell.length_a   1.000
_cell.length_b   1.000
_cell.length_c   1.000
_cell.angle_alpha   90.00
_cell.angle_beta   90.00
_cell.angle_gamma   90.00
#
_symmetry.space_group_name_H-M   'P 1'
#
loop_
_entity.id
_entity.type
_entity.pdbx_description
1 polymer ?
#
loop_
_entity_poly.entity_id
_entity_poly.type
_entity_poly.pdbx_seq_one_letter_code
_entity_poly.pdbx_strand_id
1 'polypeptide(L)'
;MPKVCSYSDGGSRGNPGKSAYAIVITVDGKVVHEHAEFLGVHTNNYAEYRGLIAGISKCLELGFDDVEFVMDSQLVIRQMTGQYAVKSPDMKALHDDAQNLVSLIPHHTFTNVRRSERMIPRADALLNAEMDRHRIQ
;
A
#
# COMPACT_ATOMS: atom_id res chain seq x y z
N MET A 1 10.05 -3.46 -21.70
CA MET A 1 10.44 -2.87 -20.39
C MET A 1 10.25 -3.93 -19.33
N PRO A 2 11.07 -3.96 -18.26
CA PRO A 2 10.88 -4.92 -17.19
C PRO A 2 9.54 -4.68 -16.48
N LYS A 3 8.89 -5.74 -16.02
CA LYS A 3 7.61 -5.60 -15.32
C LYS A 3 7.86 -5.20 -13.87
N VAL A 4 7.44 -3.99 -13.49
CA VAL A 4 7.53 -3.50 -12.10
C VAL A 4 6.17 -3.63 -11.42
N CYS A 5 6.15 -4.28 -10.26
CA CYS A 5 4.96 -4.36 -9.41
C CYS A 5 5.28 -3.87 -8.00
N SER A 6 4.43 -3.02 -7.44
CA SER A 6 4.45 -2.65 -6.02
C SER A 6 3.26 -3.27 -5.33
N TYR A 7 3.52 -4.22 -4.44
CA TYR A 7 2.51 -4.83 -3.58
C TYR A 7 2.51 -4.10 -2.25
N SER A 8 1.33 -3.77 -1.73
CA SER A 8 1.21 -3.18 -0.40
C SER A 8 0.04 -3.80 0.35
N ASP A 9 0.20 -3.89 1.66
CA ASP A 9 -0.83 -4.31 2.60
C ASP A 9 -0.76 -3.42 3.84
N GLY A 10 -1.92 -3.14 4.44
CA GLY A 10 -2.06 -2.31 5.62
C GLY A 10 -3.05 -2.91 6.59
N GLY A 11 -2.62 -3.08 7.84
CA GLY A 11 -3.40 -3.77 8.86
C GLY A 11 -3.59 -2.94 10.12
N SER A 12 -4.72 -3.16 10.79
CA SER A 12 -4.94 -2.68 12.16
C SER A 12 -5.53 -3.77 13.07
N ARG A 13 -4.95 -3.94 14.26
CA ARG A 13 -5.44 -4.83 15.33
C ARG A 13 -6.48 -4.10 16.17
N GLY A 14 -7.68 -3.99 15.64
CA GLY A 14 -8.77 -3.13 16.11
C GLY A 14 -9.12 -2.08 15.05
N ASN A 15 -10.26 -1.39 15.14
CA ASN A 15 -10.64 -0.37 14.15
C ASN A 15 -11.33 0.85 14.81
N PRO A 16 -10.58 1.80 15.40
CA PRO A 16 -9.12 1.93 15.35
C PRO A 16 -8.39 0.97 16.30
N GLY A 17 -7.12 0.72 16.01
CA GLY A 17 -6.27 -0.21 16.75
C GLY A 17 -4.81 -0.05 16.35
N LYS A 18 -3.95 -0.88 16.93
CA LYS A 18 -2.51 -0.89 16.60
C LYS A 18 -2.31 -1.20 15.12
N SER A 19 -1.66 -0.32 14.37
CA SER A 19 -1.59 -0.39 12.91
C SER A 19 -0.18 -0.37 12.37
N ALA A 20 0.02 -1.02 11.22
CA ALA A 20 1.23 -0.94 10.41
C ALA A 20 0.88 -1.13 8.93
N TYR A 21 1.80 -0.78 8.05
CA TYR A 21 1.76 -1.17 6.65
C TYR A 21 3.04 -1.89 6.24
N ALA A 22 3.01 -2.56 5.10
CA ALA A 22 4.19 -3.06 4.42
C ALA A 22 4.08 -2.90 2.91
N ILE A 23 5.25 -2.82 2.27
CA ILE A 23 5.41 -2.80 0.82
C ILE A 23 6.44 -3.84 0.38
N VAL A 24 6.20 -4.43 -0.78
CA VAL A 24 7.12 -5.33 -1.48
C VAL A 24 7.14 -4.90 -2.94
N ILE A 25 8.30 -4.50 -3.45
CA ILE A 25 8.47 -4.12 -4.85
C ILE A 25 9.24 -5.21 -5.59
N THR A 26 8.74 -5.58 -6.76
CA THR A 26 9.36 -6.58 -7.62
C THR A 26 9.66 -6.03 -9.01
N VAL A 27 10.77 -6.49 -9.59
CA VAL A 27 11.13 -6.28 -11.00
C VAL A 27 11.25 -7.66 -11.63
N ASP A 28 10.47 -7.93 -12.68
CA ASP A 28 10.35 -9.24 -13.33
C ASP A 28 10.09 -10.38 -12.33
N GLY A 29 9.24 -10.10 -11.34
CA GLY A 29 8.84 -11.05 -10.29
C GLY A 29 9.91 -11.34 -9.21
N LYS A 30 11.07 -10.66 -9.26
CA LYS A 30 12.10 -10.72 -8.23
C LYS A 30 11.96 -9.54 -7.29
N VAL A 31 11.95 -9.80 -5.98
CA VAL A 31 11.88 -8.76 -4.96
C VAL A 31 13.16 -7.91 -5.02
N VAL A 32 12.99 -6.59 -5.15
CA VAL A 32 14.08 -5.60 -5.15
C VAL A 32 14.03 -4.68 -3.93
N HIS A 33 12.87 -4.56 -3.28
CA HIS A 33 12.70 -3.76 -2.08
C HIS A 33 11.58 -4.31 -1.20
N GLU A 34 11.77 -4.21 0.11
CA GLU A 34 10.78 -4.53 1.13
C GLU A 34 10.88 -3.53 2.27
N HIS A 35 9.74 -3.10 2.78
CA HIS A 35 9.69 -2.20 3.91
C HIS A 35 8.38 -2.39 4.69
N ALA A 36 8.43 -2.17 6.00
CA ALA A 36 7.26 -2.09 6.85
C ALA A 36 7.45 -0.98 7.88
N GLU A 37 6.36 -0.32 8.26
CA GLU A 37 6.39 0.80 9.20
C GLU A 37 5.22 0.70 10.17
N PHE A 38 5.52 0.86 11.46
CA PHE A 38 4.52 1.00 12.50
C PHE A 38 3.86 2.39 12.47
N LEU A 39 2.53 2.42 12.47
CA LEU A 39 1.76 3.66 12.33
C LEU A 39 1.19 4.18 13.66
N GLY A 40 1.29 3.45 14.76
CA GLY A 40 0.59 3.79 16.00
C GLY A 40 -0.83 3.22 16.03
N VAL A 41 -1.83 4.05 16.39
CA VAL A 41 -3.24 3.62 16.50
C VAL A 41 -4.10 4.26 15.43
N HIS A 42 -4.49 3.48 14.41
CA HIS A 42 -5.29 3.95 13.29
C HIS A 42 -6.33 2.91 12.84
N THR A 43 -7.16 3.29 11.86
CA THR A 43 -8.12 2.38 11.22
C THR A 43 -7.43 1.52 10.18
N ASN A 44 -8.07 0.41 9.79
CA ASN A 44 -7.52 -0.45 8.73
C ASN A 44 -7.35 0.31 7.41
N ASN A 45 -8.38 1.07 7.00
CA ASN A 45 -8.35 1.83 5.75
C ASN A 45 -7.24 2.88 5.72
N TYR A 46 -6.94 3.50 6.87
CA TYR A 46 -5.81 4.42 6.98
C TYR A 46 -4.49 3.70 6.71
N ALA A 47 -4.27 2.53 7.35
CA ALA A 47 -3.05 1.75 7.16
C ALA A 47 -2.86 1.30 5.71
N GLU A 48 -3.94 0.86 5.05
CA GLU A 48 -3.95 0.46 3.64
C GLU A 48 -3.50 1.60 2.71
N TYR A 49 -4.06 2.81 2.90
CA TYR A 49 -3.65 3.97 2.12
C TYR A 49 -2.20 4.37 2.37
N ARG A 50 -1.74 4.31 3.63
CA ARG A 50 -0.34 4.60 3.96
C ARG A 50 0.60 3.60 3.28
N GLY A 51 0.23 2.32 3.20
CA GLY A 51 0.95 1.31 2.44
C GLY A 51 1.04 1.63 0.96
N LEU A 52 -0.09 2.01 0.33
CA LEU A 52 -0.10 2.40 -1.08
C LEU A 52 0.79 3.63 -1.34
N ILE A 53 0.65 4.68 -0.53
CA ILE A 53 1.45 5.91 -0.64
C ILE A 53 2.94 5.59 -0.53
N ALA A 54 3.34 4.78 0.45
CA ALA A 54 4.73 4.36 0.61
C ALA A 54 5.26 3.61 -0.61
N GLY A 55 4.43 2.73 -1.21
CA GLY A 55 4.76 2.02 -2.44
C GLY A 55 4.99 2.98 -3.62
N ILE A 56 4.08 3.94 -3.82
CA ILE A 56 4.20 4.97 -4.87
C ILE A 56 5.46 5.80 -4.65
N SER A 57 5.68 6.33 -3.45
CA SER A 57 6.84 7.15 -3.12
C SER A 57 8.14 6.39 -3.34
N LYS A 58 8.21 5.11 -2.95
CA LYS A 58 9.41 4.29 -3.17
C LYS A 58 9.64 4.00 -4.65
N CYS A 59 8.59 3.75 -5.43
CA CYS A 59 8.71 3.58 -6.88
C CYS A 59 9.24 4.84 -7.57
N LEU A 60 8.79 6.02 -7.15
CA LEU A 60 9.31 7.31 -7.62
C LEU A 60 10.80 7.50 -7.26
N GLU A 61 11.18 7.19 -6.02
CA GLU A 61 12.58 7.25 -5.57
C GLU A 61 13.50 6.34 -6.38
N LEU A 62 12.99 5.16 -6.76
CA LEU A 62 13.71 4.19 -7.60
C LEU A 62 13.70 4.55 -9.10
N GLY A 63 12.98 5.60 -9.49
CA GLY A 63 12.93 6.10 -10.86
C GLY A 63 12.13 5.21 -11.82
N PHE A 64 11.14 4.47 -11.32
CA PHE A 64 10.26 3.68 -12.18
C PHE A 64 9.18 4.55 -12.84
N ASP A 65 8.97 4.34 -14.14
CA ASP A 65 8.05 5.09 -14.99
C ASP A 65 6.82 4.27 -15.45
N ASP A 66 6.88 2.94 -15.35
CA ASP A 66 5.78 2.01 -15.59
C ASP A 66 5.61 1.02 -14.41
N VAL A 67 4.53 1.17 -13.62
CA VAL A 67 4.32 0.43 -12.36
C VAL A 67 2.89 -0.09 -12.21
N GLU A 68 2.75 -1.37 -11.87
CA GLU A 68 1.50 -1.96 -11.40
C GLU A 68 1.42 -1.92 -9.87
N PHE A 69 0.45 -1.18 -9.31
CA PHE A 69 0.15 -1.15 -7.88
C PHE A 69 -0.89 -2.21 -7.53
N VAL A 70 -0.51 -3.16 -6.67
CA VAL A 70 -1.29 -4.36 -6.38
C VAL A 70 -1.67 -4.41 -4.91
N MET A 71 -2.97 -4.54 -4.62
CA MET A 71 -3.50 -4.65 -3.26
C MET A 71 -4.66 -5.64 -3.21
N ASP A 72 -4.90 -6.28 -2.06
CA ASP A 72 -6.14 -7.05 -1.83
C ASP A 72 -7.30 -6.16 -1.34
N SER A 73 -7.00 -4.94 -0.87
CA SER A 73 -8.00 -3.93 -0.49
C SER A 73 -8.81 -3.40 -1.67
N GLN A 74 -9.98 -3.97 -1.88
CA GLN A 74 -10.91 -3.55 -2.93
C GLN A 74 -11.37 -2.09 -2.77
N LEU A 75 -11.54 -1.61 -1.53
CA LEU A 75 -11.98 -0.25 -1.26
C LEU A 75 -10.97 0.78 -1.80
N VAL A 76 -9.69 0.63 -1.45
CA VAL A 76 -8.62 1.55 -1.85
C VAL A 76 -8.47 1.55 -3.37
N ILE A 77 -8.41 0.36 -4.00
CA ILE A 77 -8.30 0.25 -5.46
C ILE A 77 -9.50 0.91 -6.15
N ARG A 78 -10.73 0.71 -5.66
CA ARG A 78 -11.93 1.34 -6.25
C ARG A 78 -11.96 2.86 -6.06
N GLN A 79 -11.39 3.38 -4.98
CA GLN A 79 -11.26 4.83 -4.78
C GLN A 79 -10.18 5.44 -5.67
N MET A 80 -9.03 4.77 -5.80
CA MET A 80 -7.94 5.20 -6.69
C MET A 80 -8.33 5.18 -8.17
N THR A 81 -9.18 4.24 -8.57
CA THR A 81 -9.72 4.14 -9.94
C THR A 81 -10.99 4.98 -10.16
N GLY A 82 -11.40 5.81 -9.19
CA GLY A 82 -12.57 6.69 -9.30
C GLY A 82 -13.92 5.97 -9.31
N GLN A 83 -13.96 4.66 -9.09
CA GLN A 83 -15.21 3.90 -9.02
C GLN A 83 -15.99 4.24 -7.75
N TYR A 84 -15.30 4.48 -6.63
CA TYR A 84 -15.89 4.83 -5.34
C TYR A 84 -15.46 6.22 -4.87
N ALA A 85 -16.42 6.97 -4.34
CA ALA A 85 -16.14 8.27 -3.71
C ALA A 85 -15.49 8.09 -2.32
N VAL A 86 -14.55 8.97 -2.00
CA VAL A 86 -13.96 9.09 -0.66
C VAL A 86 -14.78 10.07 0.16
N LYS A 87 -15.41 9.60 1.24
CA LYS A 87 -16.36 10.40 2.04
C LYS A 87 -15.76 11.01 3.31
N SER A 88 -14.78 10.34 3.92
CA SER A 88 -14.14 10.82 5.14
C SER A 88 -13.10 11.89 4.79
N PRO A 89 -13.07 13.06 5.47
CA PRO A 89 -12.06 14.09 5.24
C PRO A 89 -10.63 13.59 5.39
N ASP A 90 -10.34 12.79 6.41
CA ASP A 90 -8.99 12.24 6.65
C ASP A 90 -8.56 11.29 5.52
N MET A 91 -9.50 10.49 5.03
CA MET A 91 -9.23 9.59 3.90
C MET A 91 -9.12 10.36 2.58
N LYS A 92 -9.82 11.50 2.45
CA LYS A 92 -9.75 12.35 1.27
C LYS A 92 -8.35 12.95 1.15
N ALA A 93 -7.76 13.41 2.25
CA ALA A 93 -6.38 13.88 2.25
C ALA A 93 -5.39 12.80 1.77
N LEU A 94 -5.50 11.57 2.28
CA LEU A 94 -4.67 10.44 1.84
C LEU A 94 -4.89 10.07 0.37
N HIS A 95 -6.13 10.13 -0.11
CA HIS A 95 -6.45 9.87 -1.50
C HIS A 95 -5.88 10.94 -2.42
N ASP A 96 -6.04 12.21 -2.07
CA ASP A 96 -5.50 13.35 -2.83
C ASP A 96 -3.96 13.26 -2.87
N ASP A 97 -3.29 12.92 -1.76
CA ASP A 97 -1.85 12.69 -1.71
C ASP A 97 -1.41 11.53 -2.63
N ALA A 98 -2.11 10.39 -2.57
CA ALA A 98 -1.82 9.23 -3.42
C ALA A 98 -2.01 9.55 -4.90
N GLN A 99 -3.06 10.30 -5.27
CA GLN A 99 -3.32 10.75 -6.65
C GLN A 99 -2.23 11.70 -7.14
N ASN A 100 -1.85 12.68 -6.32
CA ASN A 100 -0.80 13.63 -6.66
C ASN A 100 0.53 12.93 -6.89
N LEU A 101 0.91 12.01 -5.99
CA LEU A 101 2.16 11.26 -6.12
C LEU A 101 2.14 10.33 -7.34
N VAL A 102 1.08 9.54 -7.53
CA VAL A 102 1.03 8.58 -8.64
C VAL A 102 0.99 9.27 -10.00
N SER A 103 0.48 10.51 -10.08
CA SER A 103 0.50 11.32 -11.31
C SER A 103 1.92 11.62 -11.83
N LEU A 104 2.93 11.50 -10.96
CA LEU A 104 4.34 11.64 -11.34
C LEU A 104 4.91 10.38 -12.01
N ILE A 105 4.19 9.25 -11.97
CA ILE A 105 4.53 8.00 -12.68
C ILE A 105 3.73 7.97 -14.00
N PRO A 106 4.38 8.14 -15.17
CA PRO A 106 3.69 8.28 -16.45
C PRO A 106 2.76 7.13 -16.81
N HIS A 107 3.17 5.90 -16.51
CA HIS A 107 2.38 4.70 -16.73
C HIS A 107 2.15 4.00 -15.40
N HIS A 108 0.89 3.92 -14.98
CA HIS A 108 0.54 3.22 -13.76
C HIS A 108 -0.82 2.54 -13.87
N THR A 109 -0.95 1.42 -13.16
CA THR A 109 -2.21 0.69 -13.06
C THR A 109 -2.47 0.28 -11.62
N PHE A 110 -3.73 0.08 -11.27
CA PHE A 110 -4.16 -0.41 -9.97
C PHE A 110 -4.90 -1.73 -10.15
N THR A 111 -4.39 -2.80 -9.52
CA THR A 111 -4.94 -4.14 -9.62
C THR A 111 -5.38 -4.63 -8.25
N ASN A 112 -6.66 -5.00 -8.14
CA ASN A 112 -7.14 -5.73 -6.98
C ASN A 112 -6.92 -7.23 -7.17
N VAL A 113 -6.28 -7.86 -6.19
CA VAL A 113 -6.03 -9.32 -6.19
C VAL A 113 -6.64 -9.99 -4.97
N ARG A 114 -6.63 -11.32 -4.96
CA ARG A 114 -6.98 -12.07 -3.76
C ARG A 114 -5.81 -12.02 -2.78
N ARG A 115 -6.12 -12.08 -1.48
CA ARG A 115 -5.10 -12.16 -0.41
C ARG A 115 -4.15 -13.36 -0.53
N SER A 116 -4.53 -14.41 -1.26
CA SER A 116 -3.66 -15.56 -1.54
C SER A 116 -2.60 -15.30 -2.61
N GLU A 117 -2.62 -14.14 -3.27
CA GLU A 117 -1.69 -13.85 -4.35
C GLU A 117 -0.28 -13.64 -3.82
N ARG A 118 0.71 -14.34 -4.40
CA ARG A 118 2.02 -14.66 -3.80
C ARG A 118 2.71 -13.56 -2.98
N MET A 119 2.64 -12.29 -3.39
CA MET A 119 3.31 -11.18 -2.69
C MET A 119 2.46 -10.49 -1.62
N ILE A 120 1.13 -10.65 -1.63
CA ILE A 120 0.26 -10.10 -0.58
C ILE A 120 0.53 -10.78 0.78
N PRO A 121 0.60 -12.12 0.92
CA PRO A 121 0.97 -12.76 2.19
C PRO A 121 2.37 -12.35 2.68
N ARG A 122 3.25 -11.95 1.77
CA ARG A 122 4.60 -11.49 2.12
C ARG A 122 4.54 -10.10 2.76
N ALA A 123 3.76 -9.17 2.19
CA ALA A 123 3.48 -7.88 2.82
C ALA A 123 2.73 -8.03 4.16
N ASP A 124 1.71 -8.89 4.22
CA ASP A 124 0.97 -9.21 5.46
C ASP A 124 1.90 -9.73 6.58
N ALA A 125 2.84 -10.62 6.24
CA ALA A 125 3.81 -11.14 7.20
C ALA A 125 4.74 -10.03 7.72
N LEU A 126 5.19 -9.13 6.84
CA LEU A 126 6.04 -8.00 7.20
C LEU A 126 5.33 -7.02 8.13
N LEU A 127 4.09 -6.62 7.81
CA LEU A 127 3.33 -5.68 8.65
C LEU A 127 2.97 -6.29 10.01
N ASN A 128 2.70 -7.60 10.06
CA ASN A 128 2.40 -8.28 11.32
C ASN A 128 3.63 -8.37 12.22
N ALA A 129 4.79 -8.72 11.64
CA ALA A 129 6.06 -8.70 12.36
C ALA A 129 6.38 -7.30 12.90
N GLU A 130 6.12 -6.25 12.11
CA GLU A 130 6.36 -4.86 12.49
C GLU A 130 5.43 -4.40 13.62
N MET A 131 4.16 -4.78 13.55
CA MET A 131 3.25 -4.62 14.68
C MET A 131 3.80 -5.36 15.90
N ASP A 132 4.13 -6.64 15.82
CA ASP A 132 4.57 -7.43 16.99
C ASP A 132 5.77 -6.83 17.73
N ARG A 133 6.70 -6.19 17.01
CA ARG A 133 7.84 -5.47 17.60
C ARG A 133 7.43 -4.29 18.49
N HIS A 134 6.33 -3.62 18.17
CA HIS A 134 5.90 -2.40 18.84
C HIS A 134 4.88 -2.68 19.94
N ARG A 135 5.27 -3.09 21.13
CA ARG A 135 4.32 -3.19 22.25
C ARG A 135 3.81 -1.80 22.62
N ILE A 136 2.50 -1.57 22.46
CA ILE A 136 1.82 -0.45 23.10
C ILE A 136 1.73 -0.84 24.59
N GLN A 137 2.40 -0.07 25.45
CA GLN A 137 2.32 -0.24 26.90
C GLN A 137 0.97 0.23 27.43
#